data_AF-R4K686-F1
#
_entry.id   AF-R4K686-F1
#
_cell.length_a   1.000
_cell.length_b   1.000
_cell.length_c   1.000
_cell.angle_alpha   90.00
_cell.angle_beta   90.00
_cell.angle_gamma   90.00
#
_symmetry.space_group_name_H-M   'P 1'
#
loop_
_entity.id
_entity.type
_entity.pdbx_description
1 polymer ?
#
loop_
_entity_poly.entity_id
_entity_poly.type
_entity_poly.pdbx_seq_one_letter_code
_entity_poly.pdbx_strand_id
1 'polypeptide(L)'
;MKGFSWNTMIPVIILIVILLAAYNMLKVFVFDKIRAVKWAKWVVLVITILLGALNAYAMNKFGETSWQYYICMGLFVIALFTFFDLLGFGKKRTDSKYNKKDDVVIRPKAKPNRVKDKSKNNQ
;
A
#
# COMPACT_ATOMS: atom_id res chain seq x y z
N MET A 1 -25.47 29.16 3.38
CA MET A 1 -25.41 27.70 3.55
C MET A 1 -26.60 27.09 2.82
N LYS A 2 -26.39 26.45 1.66
CA LYS A 2 -27.48 25.78 0.95
C LYS A 2 -27.94 24.59 1.81
N GLY A 3 -29.24 24.50 2.06
CA GLY A 3 -29.84 23.46 2.89
C GLY A 3 -29.56 22.06 2.36
N PHE A 4 -29.61 21.09 3.28
CA PHE A 4 -29.45 19.67 3.01
C PHE A 4 -30.55 19.18 2.05
N SER A 5 -30.17 18.88 0.80
CA SER A 5 -31.09 18.46 -0.26
C SER A 5 -30.90 16.98 -0.59
N TRP A 6 -31.95 16.17 -0.45
CA TRP A 6 -31.91 14.74 -0.77
C TRP A 6 -31.43 14.45 -2.20
N ASN A 7 -31.76 15.33 -3.15
CA ASN A 7 -31.37 15.21 -4.56
C ASN A 7 -29.86 15.30 -4.80
N THR A 8 -29.09 15.94 -3.90
CA THR A 8 -27.61 15.99 -4.01
C THR A 8 -26.94 14.86 -3.25
N MET A 9 -27.61 14.26 -2.25
CA MET A 9 -27.07 13.18 -1.44
C MET A 9 -27.14 11.81 -2.13
N ILE A 10 -28.24 11.50 -2.80
CA ILE A 10 -28.43 10.23 -3.51
C ILE A 10 -27.30 9.93 -4.51
N PRO A 11 -26.91 10.84 -5.43
CA PRO A 11 -25.83 10.57 -6.38
C PRO A 11 -24.47 10.38 -5.69
N VAL A 12 -24.21 11.08 -4.58
CA VAL A 12 -22.98 10.90 -3.78
C VAL A 12 -22.93 9.52 -3.14
N ILE A 13 -24.04 9.05 -2.58
CA ILE A 13 -24.13 7.71 -1.96
C ILE A 13 -23.93 6.62 -3.02
N ILE A 14 -24.57 6.74 -4.18
CA ILE A 14 -24.39 5.81 -5.30
C ILE A 14 -22.92 5.79 -5.75
N LEU A 15 -22.31 6.97 -5.87
CA LEU A 15 -20.91 7.10 -6.24
C LEU A 15 -19.98 6.41 -5.23
N ILE A 16 -20.25 6.51 -3.92
CA ILE A 16 -19.48 5.83 -2.88
C ILE A 16 -19.58 4.30 -3.04
N VAL A 17 -20.78 3.76 -3.27
CA VAL A 17 -20.97 2.31 -3.46
C VAL A 17 -20.21 1.80 -4.69
N ILE A 18 -20.30 2.54 -5.81
CA ILE A 18 -19.56 2.23 -7.04
C ILE A 18 -18.05 2.32 -6.78
N LEU A 19 -17.59 3.33 -6.05
CA LEU A 19 -16.18 3.51 -5.73
C LEU A 19 -15.62 2.34 -4.91
N LEU A 20 -16.38 1.87 -3.92
CA LEU A 20 -15.95 0.75 -3.08
C LEU A 20 -15.86 -0.56 -3.89
N ALA A 21 -16.84 -0.80 -4.77
CA ALA A 21 -16.81 -1.96 -5.66
C ALA A 21 -15.62 -1.89 -6.64
N ALA A 22 -15.43 -0.73 -7.30
CA ALA A 22 -14.33 -0.50 -8.22
C ALA A 22 -12.96 -0.60 -7.52
N TYR A 23 -12.84 -0.05 -6.31
CA TYR A 23 -11.63 -0.12 -5.51
C TYR A 23 -11.29 -1.55 -5.11
N ASN A 24 -12.28 -2.35 -4.68
CA ASN A 24 -12.06 -3.76 -4.36
C ASN A 24 -11.59 -4.56 -5.57
N MET A 25 -12.14 -4.31 -6.76
CA MET A 25 -11.64 -4.92 -8.00
C MET A 25 -10.21 -4.49 -8.30
N LEU A 26 -9.92 -3.19 -8.24
CA LEU A 26 -8.59 -2.65 -8.50
C LEU A 26 -7.56 -3.21 -7.50
N LYS A 27 -7.98 -3.45 -6.25
CA LYS A 27 -7.16 -4.06 -5.20
C LYS A 27 -6.67 -5.45 -5.59
N VAL A 28 -7.55 -6.30 -6.10
CA VAL A 28 -7.21 -7.67 -6.50
C VAL A 28 -6.24 -7.68 -7.68
N PHE A 29 -6.44 -6.82 -8.69
CA PHE A 29 -5.65 -6.87 -9.92
C PHE A 29 -4.35 -6.08 -9.86
N VAL A 30 -4.34 -4.94 -9.19
CA VAL A 30 -3.25 -3.96 -9.30
C VAL A 30 -2.28 -4.06 -8.12
N PHE A 31 -2.76 -4.33 -6.90
CA PHE A 31 -1.92 -4.21 -5.71
C PHE A 31 -0.93 -5.35 -5.52
N ASP A 32 -1.26 -6.56 -5.95
CA ASP A 32 -0.33 -7.69 -5.89
C ASP A 32 0.92 -7.44 -6.75
N LYS A 33 0.75 -6.76 -7.89
CA LYS A 33 1.85 -6.43 -8.81
C LYS A 33 2.60 -5.16 -8.43
N ILE A 34 1.87 -4.12 -8.00
CA ILE A 34 2.46 -2.83 -7.60
C ILE A 34 3.32 -2.95 -6.34
N ARG A 35 2.94 -3.83 -5.40
CA ARG A 35 3.62 -3.94 -4.11
C ARG A 35 5.01 -4.58 -4.17
N ALA A 36 5.31 -5.34 -5.22
CA ALA A 36 6.64 -5.90 -5.48
C ALA A 36 7.66 -4.81 -5.84
N VAL A 37 7.21 -3.67 -6.38
CA VAL A 37 8.08 -2.62 -6.91
C VAL A 37 8.22 -1.50 -5.87
N LYS A 38 9.40 -1.37 -5.24
CA LYS A 38 9.68 -0.32 -4.25
C LYS A 38 9.38 1.11 -4.75
N TRP A 39 9.59 1.34 -6.04
CA TRP A 39 9.39 2.64 -6.69
C TRP A 39 7.92 2.98 -6.98
N ALA A 40 7.02 2.00 -6.98
CA ALA A 40 5.64 2.22 -7.39
C ALA A 40 4.87 3.15 -6.43
N LYS A 41 5.30 3.24 -5.16
CA LYS A 41 4.74 4.20 -4.19
C LYS A 41 4.88 5.64 -4.65
N TRP A 42 6.05 5.99 -5.19
CA TRP A 42 6.33 7.34 -5.68
C TRP A 42 5.56 7.64 -6.97
N VAL A 43 5.43 6.66 -7.86
CA VAL A 43 4.61 6.78 -9.07
C VAL A 43 3.15 7.03 -8.72
N VAL A 44 2.59 6.25 -7.79
CA VAL A 44 1.20 6.42 -7.32
C VAL A 44 1.02 7.77 -6.61
N LEU A 45 2.01 8.24 -5.85
CA LEU A 45 1.99 9.57 -5.23
C LEU A 45 1.89 10.68 -6.28
N VAL A 46 2.73 10.65 -7.32
CA VAL A 46 2.70 11.64 -8.40
C VAL A 46 1.35 11.63 -9.11
N ILE A 47 0.83 10.45 -9.42
CA ILE A 47 -0.50 10.29 -10.04
C ILE A 47 -1.58 10.89 -9.14
N THR A 48 -1.54 10.62 -7.84
CA THR A 48 -2.50 11.14 -6.87
C THR A 48 -2.48 12.67 -6.80
N ILE A 49 -1.29 13.27 -6.80
CA ILE A 49 -1.13 14.73 -6.81
C ILE A 49 -1.70 15.34 -8.09
N LEU A 50 -1.39 14.76 -9.26
CA LEU A 50 -1.92 15.23 -10.54
C LEU A 50 -3.45 15.16 -10.60
N LEU A 51 -4.02 14.07 -10.10
CA LEU A 51 -5.47 13.89 -10.04
C LEU A 51 -6.13 14.83 -9.02
N GLY A 52 -5.44 15.15 -7.92
CA GLY A 52 -5.90 16.16 -6.96
C GLY A 52 -5.92 17.56 -7.56
N ALA A 53 -4.88 17.93 -8.30
CA ALA A 53 -4.84 19.18 -9.04
C ALA A 53 -5.94 19.24 -10.12
N LEU A 54 -6.17 18.13 -10.83
CA LEU A 54 -7.25 18.02 -11.80
C LEU A 54 -8.64 18.15 -11.15
N ASN A 55 -8.84 17.56 -9.96
CA ASN A 55 -10.09 17.70 -9.22
C ASN A 55 -10.32 19.16 -8.77
N ALA A 56 -9.28 19.82 -8.25
CA ALA A 56 -9.36 21.23 -7.86
C ALA A 56 -9.67 22.13 -9.06
N TYR A 57 -9.08 21.84 -10.22
CA TYR A 57 -9.41 22.54 -11.47
C TYR A 57 -10.87 22.28 -11.88
N ALA A 58 -11.31 21.03 -11.84
CA ALA A 58 -12.68 20.65 -12.21
C ALA A 58 -13.74 21.31 -11.30
N MET A 59 -13.44 21.43 -9.99
CA MET A 59 -14.30 22.12 -9.03
C MET A 59 -14.52 23.59 -9.42
N ASN A 60 -13.45 24.30 -9.78
CA ASN A 60 -13.51 25.71 -10.16
C ASN A 60 -14.17 25.92 -11.54
N LYS A 61 -14.02 24.96 -12.47
CA LYS A 61 -14.47 25.13 -13.86
C LYS A 61 -15.91 24.65 -14.12
N PHE A 62 -16.29 23.51 -13.56
CA PHE A 62 -17.56 22.85 -13.89
C PHE A 62 -18.64 23.00 -12.80
N GLY A 63 -18.28 23.46 -11.59
CA GLY A 63 -19.21 23.60 -10.47
C GLY A 63 -19.59 22.25 -9.82
N GLU A 64 -20.03 22.32 -8.57
CA GLU A 64 -20.23 21.16 -7.67
C GLU A 64 -21.34 20.17 -8.13
N THR A 65 -22.19 20.58 -9.06
CA THR A 65 -23.32 19.77 -9.57
C THR A 65 -23.02 19.04 -10.87
N SER A 66 -21.85 19.27 -11.48
CA SER A 66 -21.52 18.66 -12.78
C SER A 66 -21.03 17.22 -12.65
N TRP A 67 -21.50 16.34 -13.53
CA TRP A 67 -21.12 14.92 -13.55
C TRP A 67 -19.61 14.71 -13.73
N GLN A 68 -18.92 15.61 -14.45
CA GLN A 68 -17.46 15.55 -14.61
C GLN A 68 -16.72 15.79 -13.29
N TYR A 69 -17.25 16.64 -12.40
CA TYR A 69 -16.66 16.87 -11.08
C TYR A 69 -16.73 15.59 -10.24
N TYR A 70 -17.87 14.90 -10.24
CA TYR A 70 -18.04 13.63 -9.54
C TYR A 70 -17.07 12.55 -10.04
N ILE A 71 -16.86 12.44 -11.36
CA ILE A 71 -15.88 11.49 -11.92
C ILE A 71 -14.46 11.84 -11.48
N CYS A 72 -14.05 13.11 -11.60
CA CYS A 72 -12.72 13.53 -11.17
C CYS A 72 -12.51 13.30 -9.67
N MET A 73 -13.54 13.55 -8.85
CA MET A 73 -13.52 13.32 -7.41
C MET A 73 -13.37 11.84 -7.10
N GLY A 74 -14.17 10.98 -7.74
CA GLY A 74 -14.08 9.54 -7.55
C GLY A 74 -12.71 8.99 -7.92
N LEU A 75 -12.15 9.45 -9.04
CA LEU A 75 -10.85 9.01 -9.53
C LEU A 75 -9.70 9.49 -8.61
N PHE A 76 -9.80 10.71 -8.08
CA PHE A 76 -8.89 11.21 -7.04
C PHE A 76 -8.95 10.38 -5.76
N VAL A 77 -10.15 10.07 -5.27
CA VAL A 77 -10.35 9.28 -4.04
C VAL A 77 -9.78 7.86 -4.20
N ILE A 78 -9.98 7.21 -5.36
CA ILE A 78 -9.38 5.90 -5.65
C ILE A 78 -7.85 5.98 -5.62
N ALA A 79 -7.26 6.98 -6.25
CA ALA A 79 -5.80 7.15 -6.27
C ALA A 79 -5.25 7.40 -4.86
N LEU A 80 -5.94 8.22 -4.07
CA LEU A 80 -5.57 8.54 -2.69
C LEU A 80 -5.69 7.31 -1.77
N PHE A 81 -6.77 6.54 -1.86
CA PHE A 81 -6.87 5.28 -1.11
C PHE A 81 -5.79 4.28 -1.52
N THR A 82 -5.48 4.22 -2.82
CA THR A 82 -4.40 3.39 -3.34
C THR A 82 -3.07 3.78 -2.73
N PHE A 83 -2.78 5.08 -2.68
CA PHE A 83 -1.57 5.58 -2.02
C PHE A 83 -1.49 5.18 -0.54
N PHE A 84 -2.57 5.35 0.22
CA PHE A 84 -2.59 4.97 1.65
C PHE A 84 -2.41 3.47 1.89
N ASP A 85 -3.03 2.61 1.07
CA ASP A 85 -2.86 1.16 1.19
C ASP A 85 -1.43 0.73 0.77
N LEU A 86 -0.79 1.42 -0.19
CA LEU A 86 0.65 1.24 -0.49
C LEU A 86 1.58 1.70 0.66
N LEU A 87 1.19 2.73 1.41
CA LEU A 87 1.89 3.16 2.63
C LEU A 87 1.75 2.14 3.78
N GLY A 88 0.80 1.20 3.67
CA GLY A 88 0.55 0.16 4.69
C GLY A 88 -0.44 0.58 5.76
N PHE A 89 -1.28 1.60 5.49
CA PHE A 89 -2.36 2.00 6.38
C PHE A 89 -3.39 0.86 6.49
N GLY A 90 -3.77 0.47 7.71
CA GLY A 90 -4.73 -0.63 7.95
C GLY A 90 -4.13 -2.03 8.00
N LYS A 91 -2.83 -2.19 7.81
CA LYS A 91 -2.16 -3.46 8.11
C LYS A 91 -1.90 -3.57 9.60
N LYS A 92 -2.48 -4.61 10.25
CA LYS A 92 -1.84 -5.18 11.44
C LYS A 92 -0.42 -5.48 11.03
N ARG A 93 0.55 -4.97 11.81
CA ARG A 93 1.96 -5.36 11.70
C ARG A 93 2.03 -6.86 11.95
N THR A 94 1.69 -7.69 10.96
CA THR A 94 2.07 -9.09 10.98
C THR A 94 3.56 -9.07 10.71
N ASP A 95 4.26 -8.95 11.84
CA ASP A 95 5.60 -9.38 12.11
C ASP A 95 6.44 -9.87 10.91
N SER A 96 7.56 -9.18 10.76
CA SER A 96 8.89 -9.80 10.75
C SER A 96 9.25 -10.82 9.66
N LYS A 97 8.56 -10.92 8.53
CA LYS A 97 9.06 -11.74 7.40
C LYS A 97 10.35 -11.22 6.72
N TYR A 98 10.92 -10.10 7.18
CA TYR A 98 12.19 -9.56 6.69
C TYR A 98 13.40 -9.75 7.65
N ASN A 99 13.21 -10.36 8.82
CA ASN A 99 14.32 -10.92 9.62
C ASN A 99 14.44 -12.43 9.36
N LYS A 100 14.45 -12.80 8.08
CA LYS A 100 14.95 -14.10 7.61
C LYS A 100 16.43 -13.99 7.21
N LYS A 101 17.12 -12.99 7.77
CA LYS A 101 18.56 -13.01 7.93
C LYS A 101 18.77 -13.60 9.30
N ASP A 102 19.41 -14.75 9.33
CA ASP A 102 19.91 -15.35 10.54
C ASP A 102 18.88 -16.15 11.37
N ASP A 103 18.19 -17.09 10.71
CA ASP A 103 18.12 -18.42 11.32
C ASP A 103 19.54 -19.04 11.23
N VAL A 104 20.50 -18.38 11.89
CA VAL A 104 21.78 -18.99 12.23
C VAL A 104 21.40 -19.96 13.33
N VAL A 105 20.96 -21.14 12.92
CA VAL A 105 20.97 -22.31 13.78
C VAL A 105 22.42 -22.41 14.26
N ILE A 106 22.67 -21.97 15.50
CA ILE A 106 23.97 -22.11 16.15
C ILE A 106 24.14 -23.60 16.35
N ARG A 107 24.64 -24.27 15.31
CA ARG A 107 25.05 -25.66 15.41
C ARG A 107 26.23 -25.67 16.37
N PRO A 108 26.24 -26.55 17.38
CA PRO A 108 27.39 -26.67 18.26
C PRO A 108 28.63 -26.91 17.39
N LYS A 109 29.63 -26.02 17.49
CA LYS A 109 30.90 -26.22 16.80
C LYS A 109 31.49 -27.53 17.30
N ALA A 110 32.00 -28.35 16.38
CA ALA A 110 32.61 -29.63 16.72
C ALA A 110 33.67 -29.43 17.81
N LYS A 111 33.71 -30.36 18.78
CA LYS A 111 34.72 -30.37 19.83
C LYS A 111 36.11 -30.34 19.15
N PRO A 112 37.00 -29.40 19.50
CA PRO A 112 38.33 -29.39 18.91
C PRO A 112 38.95 -30.76 19.16
N ASN A 113 39.41 -31.41 18.08
CA ASN A 113 40.04 -32.71 18.15
C ASN A 113 41.20 -32.59 19.15
N ARG A 114 41.02 -33.16 20.35
CA ARG A 114 41.98 -33.06 21.45
C ARG A 114 43.19 -33.85 20.97
N VAL A 115 44.20 -33.14 20.48
CA VAL A 115 45.45 -33.73 20.02
C VAL A 115 45.92 -34.65 21.13
N LYS A 116 45.95 -35.94 20.83
CA LYS A 116 46.34 -36.98 21.77
C LYS A 116 47.85 -36.85 21.89
N ASP A 117 48.32 -36.17 22.93
CA ASP A 117 49.73 -36.18 23.31
C ASP A 117 50.16 -37.64 23.45
N LYS A 118 50.87 -38.13 22.44
CA LYS A 118 51.77 -39.26 22.63
C LYS A 118 53.04 -38.66 23.19
N SER A 119 53.10 -38.53 24.51
CA SER A 119 54.38 -38.61 25.19
C SER A 119 54.96 -39.99 24.89
N LYS A 120 55.69 -40.11 23.77
CA LYS A 120 56.72 -41.13 23.66
C LYS A 120 57.92 -40.61 24.44
N ASN A 121 57.84 -40.79 25.76
CA ASN A 121 59.04 -40.95 26.54
C ASN A 121 59.43 -42.44 26.43
N ASN A 122 60.65 -42.70 25.96
CA ASN A 122 61.61 -43.67 26.51
C ASN A 122 62.54 -44.22 25.41
N GLN A 123 63.82 -43.89 25.61
CA GLN A 123 65.08 -44.56 25.19
C GLN A 123 65.47 -44.55 23.71
#